data_AF-A0A7J9KPN9-F1
#
_entry.id   AF-A0A7J9KPN9-F1
#
_cell.length_a   1.000
_cell.length_b   1.000
_cell.length_c   1.000
_cell.angle_alpha   90.00
_cell.angle_beta   90.00
_cell.angle_gamma   90.00
#
_symmetry.space_group_name_H-M   'P 1'
#
loop_
_entity.id
_entity.type
_entity.pdbx_description
1 polymer ?
#
loop_
_entity_poly.entity_id
_entity_poly.type
_entity_poly.pdbx_seq_one_letter_code
_entity_poly.pdbx_strand_id
1 'polypeptide(L)'
;MFRATHFPPIASPTLLVLRKCFIPILSVSSFPSYPLHNLSSFSAFHSFFSPSRPSLPSLSFTQFSPMLGHPHLRLSASFNSESSYGDNREILVQHLLLKEDDEKLLLELQQRIAGGEDLSDLAVEYSICPSKQEGGMLGWVRKGQMVPEFEEAAFCAPLNKVVKCKTNFGWHLLQVLSEREEPLLKDIQPEEFHAKMQDPSFIEEAQLIDVREPEEVSQASLPGFQVLPLRQFGSWGPEITSKFDPTKDTYVLVMSPWHAVVTGCQVVTDS
;
A
#
# COMPACT_ATOMS: atom_id res chain seq x y z
N MET A 1 -52.81 -11.71 -16.42
CA MET A 1 -53.49 -11.78 -17.73
C MET A 1 -54.60 -10.73 -17.78
N PHE A 2 -54.32 -9.54 -18.32
CA PHE A 2 -55.34 -8.56 -18.71
C PHE A 2 -54.81 -7.69 -19.86
N ARG A 3 -55.52 -7.81 -20.99
CA ARG A 3 -55.88 -6.80 -21.99
C ARG A 3 -54.82 -5.90 -22.63
N ALA A 4 -54.62 -6.14 -23.92
CA ALA A 4 -54.06 -5.18 -24.88
C ALA A 4 -55.09 -4.09 -25.26
N THR A 5 -54.61 -2.87 -25.51
CA THR A 5 -55.21 -1.89 -26.45
C THR A 5 -54.18 -0.88 -26.95
N HIS A 6 -54.17 -0.69 -28.28
CA HIS A 6 -53.91 0.52 -29.07
C HIS A 6 -52.48 1.09 -29.35
N PHE A 7 -52.09 0.90 -30.62
CA PHE A 7 -51.26 1.69 -31.58
C PHE A 7 -51.55 3.22 -31.63
N PRO A 8 -50.87 4.07 -32.47
CA PRO A 8 -49.43 4.42 -32.74
C PRO A 8 -49.27 5.98 -32.90
N PRO A 9 -48.55 6.58 -33.89
CA PRO A 9 -47.10 6.68 -34.20
C PRO A 9 -46.58 8.15 -34.13
N ILE A 10 -45.32 8.39 -34.58
CA ILE A 10 -44.88 9.51 -35.49
C ILE A 10 -43.59 10.25 -35.08
N ALA A 11 -42.66 10.23 -36.04
CA ALA A 11 -41.63 11.21 -36.43
C ALA A 11 -40.36 11.42 -35.58
N SER A 12 -39.24 11.00 -36.17
CA SER A 12 -38.05 11.85 -36.32
C SER A 12 -38.27 12.86 -37.46
N PRO A 13 -37.53 13.99 -37.50
CA PRO A 13 -36.35 13.99 -38.35
C PRO A 13 -35.14 14.79 -37.85
N THR A 14 -34.01 14.31 -38.34
CA THR A 14 -32.67 14.89 -38.55
C THR A 14 -32.61 16.40 -38.78
N LEU A 15 -31.59 17.07 -38.23
CA LEU A 15 -30.81 18.07 -38.98
C LEU A 15 -29.41 18.27 -38.39
N LEU A 16 -28.51 18.58 -39.32
CA LEU A 16 -27.07 18.42 -39.33
C LEU A 16 -26.46 19.79 -39.57
N VAL A 17 -25.45 20.23 -38.79
CA VAL A 17 -24.57 21.33 -39.19
C VAL A 17 -23.14 21.11 -38.69
N LEU A 18 -22.25 20.89 -39.67
CA LEU A 18 -20.80 21.03 -39.62
C LEU A 18 -20.39 22.51 -39.43
N ARG A 19 -19.33 22.77 -38.65
CA ARG A 19 -18.37 23.82 -39.02
C ARG A 19 -16.97 23.57 -38.48
N LYS A 20 -16.02 23.62 -39.41
CA LYS A 20 -14.57 23.38 -39.30
C LYS A 20 -13.78 24.65 -38.92
N CYS A 21 -12.54 24.39 -38.50
CA CYS A 21 -11.30 25.19 -38.58
C CYS A 21 -11.10 26.33 -37.57
N PHE A 22 -9.94 26.36 -36.88
CA PHE A 22 -8.77 27.14 -37.31
C PHE A 22 -7.53 26.83 -36.43
N ILE A 23 -6.37 26.66 -37.09
CA ILE A 23 -5.00 26.60 -36.55
C ILE A 23 -4.32 27.94 -36.88
N PRO A 24 -3.38 28.42 -36.05
CA PRO A 24 -2.04 28.79 -36.54
C PRO A 24 -0.93 28.36 -35.54
N ILE A 25 0.11 27.59 -35.90
CA ILE A 25 1.41 27.92 -36.54
C ILE A 25 2.29 28.95 -35.79
N LEU A 26 3.33 28.38 -35.14
CA LEU A 26 4.76 28.75 -34.96
C LEU A 26 5.22 30.19 -34.65
N SER A 27 6.07 30.32 -33.63
CA SER A 27 7.25 31.20 -33.67
C SER A 27 8.38 30.69 -32.76
N VAL A 28 9.57 30.55 -33.34
CA VAL A 28 10.87 30.21 -32.74
C VAL A 28 11.63 31.51 -32.47
N SER A 29 12.30 31.66 -31.31
CA SER A 29 13.64 32.29 -31.22
C SER A 29 14.16 32.41 -29.77
N SER A 30 15.41 31.96 -29.58
CA SER A 30 16.48 32.60 -28.80
C SER A 30 16.55 32.45 -27.26
N PHE A 31 17.46 31.57 -26.82
CA PHE A 31 18.41 31.81 -25.71
C PHE A 31 19.57 32.73 -26.21
N PRO A 32 20.56 33.23 -25.41
CA PRO A 32 20.92 32.94 -24.01
C PRO A 32 21.36 34.18 -23.16
N SER A 33 21.74 33.92 -21.89
CA SER A 33 22.90 34.48 -21.14
C SER A 33 22.58 35.18 -19.81
N TYR A 34 23.11 34.64 -18.71
CA TYR A 34 23.40 35.40 -17.47
C TYR A 34 24.75 34.95 -16.86
N PRO A 35 25.45 35.83 -16.11
CA PRO A 35 26.91 35.79 -16.00
C PRO A 35 27.46 35.25 -14.66
N LEU A 36 28.73 34.83 -14.74
CA LEU A 36 29.69 34.65 -13.65
C LEU A 36 29.92 35.95 -12.86
N HIS A 37 29.98 35.84 -11.54
CA HIS A 37 30.66 36.81 -10.67
C HIS A 37 31.68 36.09 -9.78
N ASN A 38 32.70 36.85 -9.43
CA ASN A 38 34.06 36.46 -9.11
C ASN A 38 34.46 37.05 -7.75
N LEU A 39 35.42 36.39 -7.06
CA LEU A 39 36.32 36.92 -6.00
C LEU A 39 35.64 37.33 -4.66
N SER A 40 36.26 37.22 -3.48
CA SER A 40 37.68 37.23 -3.12
C SER A 40 37.94 36.76 -1.68
N SER A 41 39.16 36.25 -1.47
CA SER A 41 40.11 36.55 -0.37
C SER A 41 39.83 36.16 1.07
N PHE A 42 40.81 35.46 1.65
CA PHE A 42 41.59 35.69 2.90
C PHE A 42 42.26 34.32 3.21
N SER A 43 43.49 34.12 3.67
CA SER A 43 44.75 34.85 3.83
C SER A 43 45.75 33.81 4.39
N ALA A 44 47.03 33.92 4.07
CA ALA A 44 48.08 32.98 4.42
C ALA A 44 48.53 33.03 5.90
N PHE A 45 49.12 31.93 6.42
CA PHE A 45 50.18 31.97 7.44
C PHE A 45 51.12 30.73 7.40
N HIS A 46 52.41 31.02 7.16
CA HIS A 46 53.71 30.41 7.54
C HIS A 46 53.74 29.25 8.59
N SER A 47 54.70 28.32 8.72
CA SER A 47 56.08 28.12 8.22
C SER A 47 56.65 26.75 8.75
N PHE A 48 57.56 26.13 7.97
CA PHE A 48 58.74 25.27 8.31
C PHE A 48 58.72 24.20 9.44
N PHE A 49 59.14 22.96 9.11
CA PHE A 49 60.40 22.32 9.55
C PHE A 49 60.63 20.95 8.86
N SER A 50 61.89 20.58 8.63
CA SER A 50 62.38 19.43 7.86
C SER A 50 63.08 18.39 8.80
N PRO A 51 63.87 17.40 8.35
CA PRO A 51 63.47 16.02 8.02
C PRO A 51 64.26 14.94 8.80
N SER A 52 63.92 13.64 8.70
CA SER A 52 64.91 12.55 8.83
C SER A 52 64.43 11.24 8.19
N ARG A 53 65.30 10.61 7.40
CA ARG A 53 65.23 9.24 6.86
C ARG A 53 66.49 8.52 7.36
N PRO A 54 66.45 7.21 7.65
CA PRO A 54 67.20 6.22 6.85
C PRO A 54 66.45 4.86 6.81
N SER A 55 66.75 3.78 6.09
CA SER A 55 67.76 3.33 5.11
C SER A 55 67.28 1.98 4.50
N LEU A 56 67.76 1.67 3.28
CA LEU A 56 67.63 0.45 2.44
C LEU A 56 68.35 -0.80 3.05
N PRO A 57 68.46 -2.02 2.43
CA PRO A 57 68.17 -2.51 1.04
C PRO A 57 67.36 -3.86 1.02
N SER A 58 67.00 -4.58 -0.06
CA SER A 58 67.70 -5.02 -1.28
C SER A 58 66.75 -5.56 -2.37
N LEU A 59 67.12 -5.32 -3.64
CA LEU A 59 67.13 -6.20 -4.85
C LEU A 59 66.33 -7.53 -4.78
N SER A 60 65.61 -8.04 -5.79
CA SER A 60 65.47 -7.75 -7.23
C SER A 60 64.42 -8.70 -7.83
N PHE A 61 63.76 -8.25 -8.91
CA PHE A 61 63.26 -9.02 -10.06
C PHE A 61 62.42 -10.29 -9.81
N THR A 62 61.11 -10.26 -10.12
CA THR A 62 60.49 -11.03 -11.23
C THR A 62 58.95 -10.96 -11.20
N GLN A 63 58.41 -10.82 -12.42
CA GLN A 63 57.23 -11.53 -12.94
C GLN A 63 55.81 -11.04 -12.60
N PHE A 64 55.16 -10.55 -13.66
CA PHE A 64 53.72 -10.40 -13.82
C PHE A 64 52.97 -11.69 -13.51
N SER A 65 51.93 -11.58 -12.67
CA SER A 65 50.75 -12.45 -12.65
C SER A 65 49.60 -11.68 -11.99
N PRO A 66 48.44 -11.47 -12.65
CA PRO A 66 47.27 -11.01 -11.94
C PRO A 66 46.62 -12.22 -11.27
N MET A 67 46.68 -12.28 -9.95
CA MET A 67 45.91 -13.23 -9.15
C MET A 67 44.70 -12.55 -8.50
N LEU A 68 43.59 -13.27 -8.65
CA LEU A 68 42.41 -13.35 -7.81
C LEU A 68 41.51 -12.12 -7.68
N GLY A 69 40.28 -12.35 -8.12
CA GLY A 69 39.14 -11.47 -7.94
C GLY A 69 38.87 -11.14 -6.48
N HIS A 70 38.67 -9.84 -6.26
CA HIS A 70 37.96 -9.36 -5.11
C HIS A 70 36.48 -9.71 -5.27
N PRO A 71 35.83 -10.38 -4.29
CA PRO A 71 34.39 -10.43 -4.27
C PRO A 71 33.91 -9.01 -3.97
N HIS A 72 33.34 -8.36 -4.97
CA HIS A 72 32.54 -7.16 -4.75
C HIS A 72 31.35 -7.64 -3.92
N LEU A 73 31.38 -7.35 -2.62
CA LEU A 73 30.24 -7.53 -1.73
C LEU A 73 29.12 -6.63 -2.27
N ARG A 74 28.31 -7.18 -3.18
CA ARG A 74 26.96 -6.69 -3.43
C ARG A 74 26.19 -6.96 -2.16
N LEU A 75 26.12 -5.95 -1.30
CA LEU A 75 25.09 -5.89 -0.26
C LEU A 75 23.76 -5.73 -1.01
N SER A 76 23.13 -6.84 -1.39
CA SER A 76 21.70 -6.86 -1.65
C SER A 76 21.04 -6.65 -0.30
N ALA A 77 20.72 -5.41 0.03
CA ALA A 77 19.76 -5.12 1.06
C ALA A 77 18.38 -5.53 0.52
N SER A 78 18.11 -6.83 0.50
CA SER A 78 16.75 -7.34 0.42
C SER A 78 16.09 -6.93 1.72
N PHE A 79 15.33 -5.85 1.67
CA PHE A 79 14.30 -5.62 2.68
C PHE A 79 13.20 -6.61 2.39
N ASN A 80 13.42 -7.89 2.74
CA ASN A 80 12.30 -8.70 3.11
C ASN A 80 11.71 -7.97 4.31
N SER A 81 10.60 -7.26 4.12
CA SER A 81 9.61 -7.29 5.18
C SER A 81 9.25 -8.76 5.31
N GLU A 82 10.00 -9.50 6.13
CA GLU A 82 9.46 -10.60 6.89
C GLU A 82 8.41 -9.96 7.80
N SER A 83 7.29 -9.54 7.21
CA SER A 83 6.02 -9.71 7.86
C SER A 83 6.01 -11.20 8.18
N SER A 84 6.30 -11.51 9.43
CA SER A 84 5.88 -12.73 10.10
C SER A 84 4.62 -13.20 9.40
N TYR A 85 4.59 -14.47 8.95
CA TYR A 85 3.47 -15.14 8.28
C TYR A 85 2.22 -15.07 9.18
N GLY A 86 1.69 -13.88 9.29
CA GLY A 86 0.80 -13.39 10.31
C GLY A 86 -0.40 -12.97 9.52
N ASP A 87 -1.35 -13.90 9.50
CA ASP A 87 -2.76 -13.67 9.26
C ASP A 87 -3.08 -12.19 8.97
N ASN A 88 -3.20 -11.82 7.69
CA ASN A 88 -3.53 -10.44 7.27
C ASN A 88 -4.99 -10.11 7.56
N ARG A 89 -5.64 -10.91 8.40
CA ARG A 89 -7.01 -10.73 8.84
C ARG A 89 -7.09 -9.57 9.82
N GLU A 90 -7.94 -8.63 9.45
CA GLU A 90 -8.42 -7.56 10.31
C GLU A 90 -9.82 -7.91 10.81
N ILE A 91 -10.07 -7.65 12.08
CA ILE A 91 -11.40 -7.81 12.67
C ILE A 91 -11.90 -6.48 13.20
N LEU A 92 -13.17 -6.17 12.92
CA LEU A 92 -13.87 -5.04 13.50
C LEU A 92 -14.44 -5.46 14.85
N VAL A 93 -13.95 -4.86 15.93
CA VAL A 93 -14.27 -5.28 17.30
C VAL A 93 -14.85 -4.13 18.10
N GLN A 94 -15.88 -4.44 18.88
CA GLN A 94 -16.35 -3.59 19.97
C GLN A 94 -16.22 -4.33 21.30
N HIS A 95 -16.01 -3.58 22.39
CA HIS A 95 -15.85 -4.15 23.71
C HIS A 95 -16.44 -3.31 24.84
N LEU A 96 -16.61 -3.94 25.99
CA LEU A 96 -16.98 -3.32 27.25
C LEU A 96 -15.99 -3.81 28.30
N LEU A 97 -15.31 -2.88 28.97
CA LEU A 97 -14.34 -3.18 30.01
C LEU A 97 -14.94 -2.90 31.40
N LEU A 98 -14.84 -3.88 32.30
CA LEU A 98 -15.22 -3.80 33.71
C LEU A 98 -14.00 -4.05 34.60
N LYS A 99 -14.05 -3.56 35.84
CA LYS A 99 -13.02 -3.88 36.84
C LYS A 99 -13.10 -5.37 37.22
N GLU A 100 -11.99 -5.90 37.73
CA GLU A 100 -11.89 -7.30 38.13
C GLU A 100 -12.90 -7.67 39.25
N ASP A 101 -13.17 -6.75 40.17
CA ASP A 101 -14.06 -6.97 41.32
C ASP A 101 -15.55 -6.99 40.97
N ASP A 102 -15.94 -6.56 39.76
CA ASP A 102 -17.33 -6.34 39.34
C ASP A 102 -17.97 -7.58 38.68
N GLU A 103 -17.70 -8.79 39.20
CA GLU A 103 -18.20 -10.04 38.62
C GLU A 103 -19.73 -10.14 38.58
N LYS A 104 -20.43 -9.53 39.54
CA LYS A 104 -21.89 -9.48 39.57
C LYS A 104 -22.46 -8.69 38.40
N LEU A 105 -21.85 -7.52 38.13
CA LEU A 105 -22.23 -6.66 37.01
C LEU A 105 -21.92 -7.34 35.69
N LEU A 106 -20.78 -8.05 35.58
CA LEU A 106 -20.45 -8.86 34.42
C LEU A 106 -21.56 -9.87 34.09
N LEU A 107 -22.04 -10.61 35.09
CA LEU A 107 -23.09 -11.62 34.89
C LEU A 107 -24.43 -10.98 34.49
N GLU A 108 -24.79 -9.86 35.10
CA GLU A 108 -25.99 -9.09 34.76
C GLU A 108 -25.94 -8.60 33.31
N LEU A 109 -24.83 -7.99 32.89
CA LEU A 109 -24.65 -7.50 31.53
C LEU A 109 -24.69 -8.66 30.52
N GLN A 110 -24.10 -9.81 30.83
CA GLN A 110 -24.21 -11.00 29.98
C GLN A 110 -25.67 -11.45 29.80
N GLN A 111 -26.49 -11.39 30.85
CA GLN A 111 -27.91 -11.73 30.75
C GLN A 111 -28.69 -10.72 29.91
N ARG A 112 -28.41 -9.43 30.06
CA ARG A 112 -29.02 -8.35 29.26
C ARG A 112 -28.70 -8.48 27.78
N ILE A 113 -27.43 -8.74 27.45
CA ILE A 113 -26.98 -9.03 26.08
C ILE A 113 -27.66 -10.27 25.53
N ALA A 114 -27.75 -11.35 26.33
CA ALA A 114 -28.48 -12.56 25.93
C ALA A 114 -29.99 -12.31 25.75
N GLY A 115 -30.54 -11.30 26.43
CA GLY A 115 -31.89 -10.78 26.26
C GLY A 115 -32.10 -9.91 25.01
N GLY A 116 -31.03 -9.60 24.27
CA GLY A 116 -31.08 -8.83 23.02
C GLY A 116 -30.76 -7.33 23.18
N GLU A 117 -30.26 -6.90 24.34
CA GLU A 117 -29.71 -5.55 24.48
C GLU A 117 -28.38 -5.43 23.72
N ASP A 118 -28.12 -4.26 23.14
CA ASP A 118 -26.91 -4.02 22.37
C ASP A 118 -25.70 -3.77 23.28
N LEU A 119 -24.54 -4.32 22.92
CA LEU A 119 -23.32 -4.16 23.69
C LEU A 119 -22.87 -2.68 23.69
N SER A 120 -23.13 -1.94 22.61
CA SER A 120 -22.65 -0.57 22.49
C SER A 120 -23.32 0.37 23.49
N ASP A 121 -24.63 0.24 23.69
CA ASP A 121 -25.38 0.99 24.70
C ASP A 121 -24.86 0.69 26.12
N LEU A 122 -24.65 -0.59 26.43
CA LEU A 122 -24.09 -1.01 27.72
C LEU A 122 -22.65 -0.53 27.90
N ALA A 123 -21.88 -0.44 26.82
CA ALA A 123 -20.51 0.05 26.86
C ALA A 123 -20.47 1.56 27.18
N VAL A 124 -21.37 2.36 26.64
CA VAL A 124 -21.49 3.78 27.00
C VAL A 124 -21.75 3.96 28.49
N GLU A 125 -22.66 3.16 29.05
CA GLU A 125 -23.12 3.27 30.43
C GLU A 125 -22.09 2.74 31.45
N TYR A 126 -21.55 1.54 31.21
CA TYR A 126 -20.82 0.78 32.24
C TYR A 126 -19.31 0.62 31.96
N SER A 127 -18.85 0.83 30.71
CA SER A 127 -17.44 0.60 30.38
C SER A 127 -16.51 1.62 31.04
N ILE A 128 -15.36 1.15 31.52
CA ILE A 128 -14.27 2.01 32.01
C ILE A 128 -13.26 2.39 30.93
N CYS A 129 -13.34 1.78 29.73
CA CYS A 129 -12.45 2.08 28.62
C CYS A 129 -12.81 3.44 27.98
N PRO A 130 -11.84 4.26 27.52
CA PRO A 130 -12.12 5.48 26.78
C PRO A 130 -12.98 5.26 25.51
N SER A 131 -12.93 4.07 24.90
CA SER A 131 -13.77 3.69 23.75
C SER A 131 -15.27 3.75 24.04
N LYS A 132 -15.70 3.84 25.31
CA LYS A 132 -17.10 4.01 25.70
C LYS A 132 -17.79 5.20 25.04
N GLN A 133 -17.04 6.25 24.67
CA GLN A 133 -17.60 7.42 23.99
C GLN A 133 -18.13 7.07 22.59
N GLU A 134 -17.60 6.00 21.99
CA GLU A 134 -17.98 5.47 20.69
C GLU A 134 -18.71 4.12 20.84
N GLY A 135 -19.39 3.90 21.98
CA GLY A 135 -20.09 2.64 22.23
C GLY A 135 -19.17 1.44 22.38
N GLY A 136 -17.92 1.65 22.81
CA GLY A 136 -16.95 0.57 22.98
C GLY A 136 -16.28 0.11 21.69
N MET A 137 -16.48 0.80 20.57
CA MET A 137 -15.86 0.48 19.29
C MET A 137 -14.33 0.65 19.37
N LEU A 138 -13.58 -0.39 18.97
CA LEU A 138 -12.12 -0.32 18.83
C LEU A 138 -11.69 -0.12 17.37
N GLY A 139 -12.61 -0.32 16.42
CA GLY A 139 -12.33 -0.25 14.99
C GLY A 139 -11.72 -1.55 14.46
N TRP A 140 -11.05 -1.45 13.32
CA TRP A 140 -10.35 -2.57 12.67
C TRP A 140 -9.02 -2.83 13.39
N VAL A 141 -8.86 -4.05 13.90
CA VAL A 141 -7.67 -4.46 14.65
C VAL A 141 -6.98 -5.64 13.98
N ARG A 142 -5.65 -5.63 14.01
CA ARG A 142 -4.77 -6.70 13.49
C ARG A 142 -4.17 -7.49 14.64
N LYS A 143 -3.67 -8.69 14.32
CA LYS A 143 -2.82 -9.44 15.25
C LYS A 143 -1.56 -8.64 15.61
N GLY A 144 -1.18 -8.68 16.87
CA GLY A 144 -0.08 -7.92 17.46
C GLY A 144 -0.43 -6.49 17.91
N GLN A 145 -1.65 -6.00 17.67
CA GLN A 145 -2.07 -4.66 18.11
C GLN A 145 -2.71 -4.65 19.51
N MET A 146 -3.19 -5.79 19.98
CA MET A 146 -3.91 -5.93 21.25
C MET A 146 -3.14 -6.81 22.24
N VAL A 147 -3.57 -6.81 23.51
CA VAL A 147 -2.99 -7.72 24.51
C VAL A 147 -3.30 -9.18 24.14
N PRO A 148 -2.36 -10.12 24.37
CA PRO A 148 -2.49 -11.49 23.89
C PRO A 148 -3.80 -12.19 24.27
N GLU A 149 -4.28 -11.97 25.51
CA GLU A 149 -5.50 -12.60 26.02
C GLU A 149 -6.77 -12.03 25.38
N PHE A 150 -6.76 -10.74 25.02
CA PHE A 150 -7.86 -10.11 24.31
C PHE A 150 -7.85 -10.53 22.84
N GLU A 151 -6.68 -10.55 22.23
CA GLU A 151 -6.49 -10.96 20.84
C GLU A 151 -6.95 -12.39 20.61
N GLU A 152 -6.50 -13.33 21.44
CA GLU A 152 -6.91 -14.74 21.33
C GLU A 152 -8.44 -14.87 21.42
N ALA A 153 -9.07 -14.20 22.38
CA ALA A 153 -10.51 -14.22 22.53
C ALA A 153 -11.25 -13.58 21.34
N ALA A 154 -10.74 -12.47 20.80
CA ALA A 154 -11.35 -11.79 19.67
C ALA A 154 -11.21 -12.59 18.37
N PHE A 155 -10.04 -13.12 18.05
CA PHE A 155 -9.82 -13.88 16.82
C PHE A 155 -10.46 -15.28 16.84
N CYS A 156 -10.68 -15.86 18.02
CA CYS A 156 -11.43 -17.10 18.19
C CYS A 156 -12.95 -16.91 18.32
N ALA A 157 -13.43 -15.69 18.56
CA ALA A 157 -14.85 -15.41 18.69
C ALA A 157 -15.57 -15.56 17.34
N PRO A 158 -16.74 -16.22 17.30
CA PRO A 158 -17.55 -16.24 16.09
C PRO A 158 -18.21 -14.87 15.86
N LEU A 159 -18.42 -14.52 14.59
CA LEU A 159 -19.04 -13.27 14.18
C LEU A 159 -20.37 -13.02 14.90
N ASN A 160 -20.54 -11.77 15.34
CA ASN A 160 -21.69 -11.22 16.05
C ASN A 160 -22.03 -11.90 17.38
N LYS A 161 -21.15 -12.72 17.96
CA LYS A 161 -21.34 -13.25 19.32
C LYS A 161 -20.47 -12.53 20.34
N VAL A 162 -21.02 -12.34 21.52
CA VAL A 162 -20.29 -11.77 22.65
C VAL A 162 -19.52 -12.86 23.38
N VAL A 163 -18.23 -12.61 23.61
CA VAL A 163 -17.32 -13.48 24.34
C VAL A 163 -16.73 -12.69 25.50
N LYS A 164 -16.47 -13.37 26.63
CA LYS A 164 -15.75 -12.78 27.76
C LYS A 164 -14.27 -13.13 27.73
N CYS A 165 -13.41 -12.19 28.06
CA CYS A 165 -12.01 -12.47 28.34
C CYS A 165 -11.54 -11.69 29.57
N LYS A 166 -10.48 -12.20 30.21
CA LYS A 166 -9.85 -11.57 31.36
C LYS A 166 -8.46 -11.10 30.95
N THR A 167 -8.14 -9.87 31.29
CA THR A 167 -6.81 -9.26 31.07
C THR A 167 -6.35 -8.60 32.36
N ASN A 168 -5.13 -8.06 32.36
CA ASN A 168 -4.61 -7.26 33.48
C ASN A 168 -5.42 -5.97 33.75
N PHE A 169 -6.28 -5.54 32.83
CA PHE A 169 -7.15 -4.38 33.01
C PHE A 169 -8.50 -4.72 33.67
N GLY A 170 -8.83 -6.01 33.77
CA GLY A 170 -10.11 -6.51 34.27
C GLY A 170 -10.83 -7.41 33.27
N TRP A 171 -12.16 -7.42 33.36
CA TRP A 171 -13.04 -8.24 32.54
C TRP A 171 -13.48 -7.50 31.30
N HIS A 172 -13.38 -8.15 30.14
CA HIS A 172 -13.87 -7.62 28.88
C HIS A 172 -15.02 -8.49 28.39
N LEU A 173 -16.08 -7.83 27.91
CA LEU A 173 -17.06 -8.43 27.00
C LEU A 173 -16.79 -7.86 25.62
N LEU A 174 -16.43 -8.70 24.66
CA LEU A 174 -16.11 -8.28 23.30
C LEU A 174 -17.02 -8.94 22.28
N GLN A 175 -17.22 -8.28 21.16
CA GLN A 175 -17.99 -8.78 20.02
C GLN A 175 -17.26 -8.44 18.73
N VAL A 176 -17.09 -9.43 17.87
CA VAL A 176 -16.57 -9.24 16.52
C VAL A 176 -17.74 -8.96 15.59
N LEU A 177 -17.74 -7.80 14.94
CA LEU A 177 -18.82 -7.38 14.05
C LEU A 177 -18.56 -7.78 12.60
N SER A 178 -17.29 -7.70 12.18
CA SER A 178 -16.87 -8.03 10.83
C SER A 178 -15.43 -8.55 10.84
N GLU A 179 -15.10 -9.33 9.83
CA GLU A 179 -13.74 -9.74 9.51
C GLU A 179 -13.46 -9.42 8.04
N ARG A 180 -12.21 -9.09 7.72
CA ARG A 180 -11.72 -8.94 6.35
C ARG A 180 -10.27 -9.36 6.26
N GLU A 181 -9.83 -9.80 5.11
CA GLU A 181 -8.42 -10.01 4.83
C GLU A 181 -7.87 -8.75 4.16
N GLU A 182 -6.72 -8.26 4.62
CA GLU A 182 -6.03 -7.17 3.93
C GLU A 182 -5.34 -7.74 2.69
N PRO A 183 -5.53 -7.11 1.52
CA PRO A 183 -4.88 -7.57 0.31
C PRO A 183 -3.37 -7.45 0.44
N LEU A 184 -2.67 -8.53 0.13
CA LEU A 184 -1.22 -8.60 0.23
C LEU A 184 -0.57 -7.81 -0.90
N LEU A 185 0.25 -6.82 -0.55
CA LEU A 185 1.16 -6.16 -1.47
C LEU A 185 2.48 -6.95 -1.55
N LYS A 186 2.78 -7.50 -2.74
CA LYS A 186 4.00 -8.28 -2.98
C LYS A 186 4.75 -7.71 -4.18
N ASP A 187 6.06 -7.49 -4.02
CA ASP A 187 6.91 -7.17 -5.16
C ASP A 187 7.19 -8.45 -5.96
N ILE A 188 6.94 -8.43 -7.27
CA ILE A 188 7.30 -9.54 -8.18
C ILE A 188 8.60 -9.23 -8.92
N GLN A 189 9.49 -10.22 -9.01
CA GLN A 189 10.74 -10.08 -9.75
C GLN A 189 10.49 -10.00 -11.26
N PRO A 190 11.28 -9.22 -12.03
CA PRO A 190 11.08 -9.06 -13.47
C PRO A 190 11.05 -10.38 -14.25
N GLU A 191 11.88 -11.36 -13.87
CA GLU A 191 11.95 -12.67 -14.55
C GLU A 191 10.69 -13.50 -14.33
N GLU A 192 10.14 -13.49 -13.11
CA GLU A 192 8.89 -14.18 -12.78
C GLU A 192 7.71 -13.53 -13.50
N PHE A 193 7.65 -12.20 -13.44
CA PHE A 193 6.61 -11.44 -14.13
C PHE A 193 6.66 -11.65 -15.64
N HIS A 194 7.86 -11.68 -16.23
CA HIS A 194 8.05 -11.99 -17.64
C HIS A 194 7.53 -13.39 -18.00
N ALA A 195 7.80 -14.40 -17.17
CA ALA A 195 7.29 -15.75 -17.38
C ALA A 195 5.77 -15.80 -17.35
N LYS A 196 5.13 -15.11 -16.39
CA LYS A 196 3.66 -14.99 -16.31
C LYS A 196 3.06 -14.32 -17.55
N MET A 197 3.69 -13.26 -18.05
CA MET A 197 3.26 -12.56 -19.27
C MET A 197 3.33 -13.42 -20.55
N GLN A 198 4.04 -14.56 -20.54
CA GLN A 198 4.03 -15.49 -21.68
C GLN A 198 2.80 -16.39 -21.69
N ASP A 199 2.07 -16.50 -20.57
CA ASP A 199 0.82 -17.26 -20.48
C ASP A 199 -0.37 -16.40 -20.96
N PRO A 200 -1.08 -16.79 -22.04
CA PRO A 200 -2.26 -16.06 -22.49
C PRO A 200 -3.38 -16.02 -21.43
N SER A 201 -3.50 -17.07 -20.62
CA SER A 201 -4.54 -17.19 -19.58
C SER A 201 -4.34 -16.12 -18.50
N PHE A 202 -3.07 -15.84 -18.16
CA PHE A 202 -2.70 -14.80 -17.20
C PHE A 202 -3.18 -13.42 -17.62
N ILE A 203 -3.07 -13.07 -18.91
CA ILE A 203 -3.44 -11.74 -19.43
C ILE A 203 -4.96 -11.53 -19.37
N GLU A 204 -5.76 -12.59 -19.50
CA GLU A 204 -7.22 -12.53 -19.42
C GLU A 204 -7.74 -12.48 -17.97
N GLU A 205 -7.02 -13.15 -17.06
CA GLU A 205 -7.41 -13.27 -15.66
C GLU A 205 -6.95 -12.06 -14.82
N ALA A 206 -5.72 -11.59 -15.03
CA ALA A 206 -5.10 -10.54 -14.22
C ALA A 206 -5.56 -9.13 -14.58
N GLN A 207 -5.59 -8.24 -13.58
CA GLN A 207 -5.81 -6.81 -13.79
C GLN A 207 -4.45 -6.10 -13.91
N LEU A 208 -4.10 -5.68 -15.11
CA LEU A 208 -2.82 -5.04 -15.40
C LEU A 208 -2.99 -3.51 -15.37
N ILE A 209 -2.42 -2.84 -14.37
CA ILE A 209 -2.54 -1.39 -14.18
C ILE A 209 -1.15 -0.75 -14.25
N ASP A 210 -1.02 0.32 -15.01
CA ASP A 210 0.22 1.10 -15.11
C ASP A 210 -0.03 2.50 -14.57
N VAL A 211 0.55 2.82 -13.41
CA VAL A 211 0.30 4.11 -12.76
C VAL A 211 1.36 5.17 -13.12
N ARG A 212 2.30 4.84 -13.99
CA ARG A 212 3.34 5.78 -14.45
C ARG A 212 2.73 6.92 -15.26
N GLU A 213 3.44 8.04 -15.31
CA GLU A 213 3.00 9.18 -16.10
C GLU A 213 3.07 8.89 -17.61
N PRO A 214 2.22 9.51 -18.45
CA PRO A 214 2.18 9.23 -19.89
C PRO A 214 3.54 9.41 -20.59
N GLU A 215 4.34 10.37 -20.11
CA GLU A 215 5.71 10.61 -20.59
C GLU A 215 6.63 9.39 -20.38
N GLU A 216 6.48 8.67 -19.26
CA GLU A 216 7.26 7.47 -18.95
C GLU A 216 6.78 6.26 -19.73
N VAL A 217 5.45 6.10 -19.85
CA VAL A 217 4.82 5.02 -20.62
C VAL A 217 5.18 5.13 -22.10
N SER A 218 5.37 6.35 -22.62
CA SER A 218 5.79 6.59 -24.01
C SER A 218 7.19 6.07 -24.32
N GLN A 219 8.06 5.93 -23.32
CA GLN A 219 9.40 5.38 -23.49
C GLN A 219 9.38 3.85 -23.54
N ALA A 220 8.56 3.23 -22.69
CA ALA A 220 8.39 1.78 -22.62
C ALA A 220 7.02 1.43 -22.04
N SER A 221 6.28 0.60 -22.76
CA SER A 221 4.97 0.09 -22.35
C SER A 221 4.87 -1.41 -22.60
N LEU A 222 4.00 -2.07 -21.83
CA LEU A 222 3.65 -3.47 -22.00
C LEU A 222 2.20 -3.57 -22.50
N PRO A 223 1.90 -4.51 -23.41
CA PRO A 223 0.53 -4.71 -23.88
C PRO A 223 -0.37 -5.17 -22.73
N GLY A 224 -1.64 -4.79 -22.78
CA GLY A 224 -2.66 -5.18 -21.79
C GLY A 224 -2.74 -4.28 -20.56
N PHE A 225 -1.72 -3.47 -20.28
CA PHE A 225 -1.72 -2.55 -19.14
C PHE A 225 -2.63 -1.33 -19.37
N GLN A 226 -3.56 -1.12 -18.44
CA GLN A 226 -4.37 0.10 -18.38
C GLN A 226 -3.60 1.22 -17.69
N VAL A 227 -3.34 2.31 -18.41
CA VAL A 227 -2.62 3.48 -17.88
C VAL A 227 -3.54 4.34 -17.02
N LEU A 228 -3.18 4.52 -15.75
CA LEU A 228 -3.88 5.35 -14.75
C LEU A 228 -2.86 6.25 -14.05
N PRO A 229 -2.48 7.39 -14.66
CA PRO A 229 -1.38 8.21 -14.15
C PRO A 229 -1.61 8.64 -12.69
N LEU A 230 -0.60 8.52 -11.85
CA LEU A 230 -0.68 8.91 -10.43
C LEU A 230 -1.08 10.38 -10.25
N ARG A 231 -0.64 11.29 -11.12
CA ARG A 231 -1.07 12.70 -11.08
C ARG A 231 -2.59 12.89 -11.19
N GLN A 232 -3.29 11.91 -11.76
CA GLN A 232 -4.74 11.93 -11.94
C GLN A 232 -5.49 11.10 -10.90
N PHE A 233 -4.81 10.61 -9.85
CA PHE A 233 -5.41 9.77 -8.80
C PHE A 233 -6.67 10.39 -8.18
N GLY A 234 -6.70 11.72 -8.00
CA GLY A 234 -7.90 12.39 -7.48
C GLY A 234 -9.15 12.26 -8.37
N SER A 235 -8.99 11.96 -9.66
CA SER A 235 -10.10 11.75 -10.60
C SER A 235 -10.51 10.29 -10.67
N TRP A 236 -9.56 9.36 -10.83
CA TRP A 236 -9.88 7.94 -11.02
C TRP A 236 -9.89 7.11 -9.74
N GLY A 237 -9.25 7.58 -8.67
CA GLY A 237 -9.18 6.91 -7.37
C GLY A 237 -10.54 6.62 -6.74
N PRO A 238 -11.50 7.57 -6.75
CA PRO A 238 -12.86 7.30 -6.26
C PRO A 238 -13.62 6.23 -7.04
N GLU A 239 -13.20 5.93 -8.27
CA GLU A 239 -13.86 4.97 -9.16
C GLU A 239 -13.27 3.56 -9.05
N ILE A 240 -12.17 3.36 -8.29
CA ILE A 240 -11.43 2.08 -8.23
C ILE A 240 -12.36 0.91 -7.93
N THR A 241 -13.18 1.00 -6.89
CA THR A 241 -14.09 -0.08 -6.45
C THR A 241 -15.17 -0.41 -7.49
N SER A 242 -15.48 0.53 -8.39
CA SER A 242 -16.45 0.31 -9.46
C SER A 242 -15.80 -0.21 -10.75
N LYS A 243 -14.54 0.12 -10.95
CA LYS A 243 -13.80 -0.10 -12.20
C LYS A 243 -13.03 -1.41 -12.19
N PHE A 244 -12.61 -1.88 -11.03
CA PHE A 244 -11.77 -3.05 -10.83
C PHE A 244 -12.51 -4.10 -10.00
N ASP A 245 -12.29 -5.35 -10.37
CA ASP A 245 -12.81 -6.51 -9.64
C ASP A 245 -11.92 -6.76 -8.42
N PRO A 246 -12.45 -6.70 -7.19
CA PRO A 246 -11.68 -6.99 -5.98
C PRO A 246 -11.23 -8.45 -5.92
N THR A 247 -11.91 -9.37 -6.61
CA THR A 247 -11.61 -10.81 -6.55
C THR A 247 -10.46 -11.24 -7.46
N LYS A 248 -9.94 -10.32 -8.30
CA LYS A 248 -8.86 -10.59 -9.25
C LYS A 248 -7.53 -10.03 -8.78
N ASP A 249 -6.48 -10.81 -9.01
CA ASP A 249 -5.11 -10.34 -8.81
C ASP A 249 -4.82 -9.11 -9.66
N THR A 250 -4.34 -8.06 -9.00
CA THR A 250 -4.00 -6.79 -9.65
C THR A 250 -2.49 -6.60 -9.66
N TYR A 251 -1.94 -6.44 -10.86
CA TYR A 251 -0.53 -6.21 -11.10
C TYR A 251 -0.33 -4.74 -11.46
N VAL A 252 0.36 -4.02 -10.58
CA VAL A 252 0.57 -2.58 -10.72
C VAL A 252 2.00 -2.32 -11.14
N LEU A 253 2.19 -1.67 -12.28
CA LEU A 253 3.48 -1.19 -12.74
C LEU A 253 3.71 0.22 -12.19
N VAL A 254 4.80 0.39 -11.44
CA VAL A 254 5.18 1.66 -10.80
C VAL A 254 6.59 2.07 -11.22
N MET A 255 6.88 3.37 -11.17
CA MET A 255 8.26 3.84 -11.29
C MET A 255 8.98 3.65 -9.96
N SER A 256 10.00 2.80 -9.93
CA SER A 256 10.87 2.63 -8.77
C SER A 256 11.92 3.76 -8.74
N PRO A 257 12.03 4.55 -7.65
CA PRO A 257 12.96 5.68 -7.58
C PRO A 257 14.45 5.29 -7.54
N TRP A 258 14.76 4.00 -7.41
CA TRP A 258 16.13 3.49 -7.24
C TRP A 258 16.77 2.93 -8.50
N HIS A 259 16.01 2.72 -9.57
CA HIS A 259 16.52 2.27 -10.86
C HIS A 259 15.80 3.05 -11.97
N ALA A 260 16.54 3.75 -12.82
CA ALA A 260 16.02 4.44 -14.01
C ALA A 260 15.60 3.46 -15.13
N VAL A 261 15.10 2.29 -14.75
CA VAL A 261 14.53 1.25 -15.59
C VAL A 261 13.29 0.76 -14.84
N VAL A 262 12.18 0.62 -15.53
CA VAL A 262 10.90 0.17 -14.98
C VAL A 262 11.08 -1.24 -14.41
N THR A 263 11.19 -1.38 -13.09
CA THR A 263 11.57 -2.66 -12.45
C THR A 263 10.70 -3.06 -11.25
N GLY A 264 9.53 -2.45 -11.07
CA GLY A 264 8.64 -2.82 -9.98
C GLY A 264 7.25 -3.14 -10.51
N CYS A 265 6.86 -4.41 -10.41
CA CYS A 265 5.46 -4.77 -10.45
C CYS A 265 5.05 -5.21 -9.03
N GLN A 266 3.95 -4.63 -8.54
CA GLN A 266 3.36 -4.99 -7.26
C GLN A 266 2.11 -5.80 -7.51
N VAL A 267 2.02 -6.96 -6.89
CA VAL A 267 0.84 -7.80 -6.90
C VAL A 267 0.00 -7.46 -5.69
N VAL A 268 -1.27 -7.20 -5.92
CA VAL A 268 -2.31 -7.06 -4.91
C VAL A 268 -3.21 -8.28 -5.04
N THR A 269 -3.16 -9.19 -4.07
CA THR A 269 -3.99 -10.42 -4.04
C THR A 269 -5.03 -10.31 -2.94
N ASP A 270 -6.31 -10.50 -3.26
CA ASP A 270 -7.37 -10.72 -2.26
C ASP A 270 -7.29 -12.17 -1.77
N SER A 271 -7.47 -12.42 -0.48
CA SER A 271 -7.33 -13.75 0.15
C SER A 271 -8.65 -14.25 0.71
#